data_AF-A0A7W8QCQ7-F1
#
_entry.id   AF-A0A7W8QCQ7-F1
#
_cell.length_a   1.000
_cell.length_b   1.000
_cell.length_c   1.000
_cell.angle_alpha   90.00
_cell.angle_beta   90.00
_cell.angle_gamma   90.00
#
_symmetry.space_group_name_H-M   'P 1'
#
loop_
_entity.id
_entity.type
_entity.pdbx_description
1 polymer ?
#
loop_
_entity_poly.entity_id
_entity_poly.type
_entity_poly.pdbx_seq_one_letter_code
_entity_poly.pdbx_strand_id
1 'polypeptide(L)' 'MTVADVAAMLNVSHGYVRKKLLRKHVLRPIAVRRGRKLVLRARVKRYCRKRQRKARQALRELARVSQGAKTC' A
#
# COMPACT_ATOMS: atom_id res chain seq x y z
N MET A 1 -0.79 0.84 -15.31
CA MET A 1 -1.19 -0.34 -14.54
C MET A 1 -2.68 -0.30 -14.32
N THR A 2 -3.39 -1.37 -14.68
CA THR A 2 -4.81 -1.55 -14.41
C THR A 2 -5.06 -1.80 -12.92
N VAL A 3 -6.33 -1.81 -12.50
CA VAL A 3 -6.70 -2.20 -11.13
C VAL A 3 -6.23 -3.62 -10.80
N ALA A 4 -6.28 -4.54 -11.76
CA ALA A 4 -5.82 -5.91 -11.58
C ALA A 4 -4.30 -5.97 -11.35
N ASP A 5 -3.52 -5.26 -12.17
CA ASP A 5 -2.06 -5.23 -12.00
C ASP A 5 -1.66 -4.64 -10.63
N VAL A 6 -2.40 -3.61 -10.16
CA VAL A 6 -2.16 -3.01 -8.84
C VAL A 6 -2.52 -3.97 -7.72
N ALA A 7 -3.63 -4.69 -7.85
CA ALA A 7 -4.07 -5.67 -6.87
C ALA A 7 -3.07 -6.83 -6.73
N ALA A 8 -2.62 -7.39 -7.86
CA ALA A 8 -1.58 -8.41 -7.89
C ALA A 8 -0.27 -7.91 -7.27
N MET A 9 0.17 -6.71 -7.64
CA MET A 9 1.42 -6.13 -7.11
C MET A 9 1.37 -5.88 -5.59
N LEU A 10 0.19 -5.59 -5.04
CA LEU A 10 0.00 -5.34 -3.62
C LEU A 10 -0.44 -6.59 -2.84
N ASN A 11 -0.71 -7.71 -3.53
CA ASN A 11 -1.37 -8.90 -2.99
C ASN A 11 -2.65 -8.56 -2.19
N VAL A 12 -3.54 -7.75 -2.78
CA VAL A 12 -4.81 -7.32 -2.17
C VAL A 12 -5.98 -7.52 -3.13
N SER A 13 -7.21 -7.51 -2.60
CA SER A 13 -8.41 -7.61 -3.43
C SER A 13 -8.63 -6.40 -4.35
N HIS A 14 -9.26 -6.63 -5.50
CA HIS A 14 -9.69 -5.55 -6.40
C HIS A 14 -10.58 -4.52 -5.69
N GLY A 15 -11.44 -4.99 -4.78
CA GLY A 15 -12.32 -4.14 -3.97
C GLY A 15 -11.54 -3.16 -3.11
N TYR A 16 -10.44 -3.60 -2.49
CA TYR A 16 -9.56 -2.74 -1.71
C TYR A 16 -8.94 -1.64 -2.57
N VAL A 17 -8.41 -1.99 -3.75
CA VAL A 17 -7.82 -1.00 -4.67
C VAL A 17 -8.86 0.05 -5.08
N ARG A 18 -10.07 -0.35 -5.51
CA ARG A 18 -11.11 0.58 -5.94
C ARG A 18 -11.63 1.44 -4.79
N LYS A 19 -12.04 0.82 -3.67
CA LYS A 19 -12.75 1.50 -2.57
C LYS A 19 -11.81 2.30 -1.66
N LYS A 20 -10.56 1.86 -1.46
CA LYS A 20 -9.61 2.52 -0.54
C LYS A 20 -8.53 3.29 -1.29
N LEU A 21 -7.90 2.71 -2.30
CA LEU A 21 -6.71 3.34 -2.92
C LEU A 21 -7.07 4.36 -4.00
N LEU A 22 -8.09 4.10 -4.82
CA LEU A 22 -8.50 5.00 -5.89
C LEU A 22 -9.52 6.05 -5.41
N ARG A 23 -10.52 5.64 -4.61
CA ARG A 23 -11.55 6.56 -4.09
C ARG A 23 -10.97 7.62 -3.14
N LYS A 24 -10.06 7.26 -2.23
CA LYS A 24 -9.42 8.20 -1.29
C LYS A 24 -8.19 8.92 -1.87
N HIS A 25 -8.01 8.88 -3.18
CA HIS A 25 -6.94 9.59 -3.89
C HIS A 25 -5.50 9.24 -3.47
N VAL A 26 -5.31 8.08 -2.81
CA VAL A 26 -4.00 7.62 -2.32
C VAL A 26 -3.00 7.40 -3.46
N LEU A 27 -3.48 6.95 -4.62
CA LEU A 27 -2.66 6.65 -5.80
C LEU A 27 -2.77 7.69 -6.92
N ARG A 28 -3.22 8.92 -6.63
CA ARG A 28 -3.26 9.99 -7.64
C ARG A 28 -1.85 10.38 -8.11
N PRO A 29 -1.69 10.79 -9.39
CA PRO A 29 -2.72 10.91 -10.43
C PRO A 29 -3.15 9.56 -11.04
N ILE A 30 -4.41 9.47 -11.46
CA ILE A 30 -5.00 8.31 -12.15
C ILE A 30 -5.37 8.77 -13.55
N ALA A 31 -4.90 8.07 -14.59
CA ALA A 31 -5.33 8.31 -15.96
C ALA A 31 -6.57 7.47 -16.27
N VAL A 32 -7.50 7.99 -17.06
CA VAL A 32 -8.64 7.21 -17.56
C VAL A 32 -8.48 7.08 -19.06
N ARG A 33 -8.41 5.84 -19.56
CA ARG A 33 -8.38 5.54 -21.01
C ARG A 33 -9.42 4.48 -21.32
N ARG A 34 -10.32 4.76 -22.28
CA ARG A 34 -11.39 3.85 -22.71
C ARG A 34 -12.21 3.28 -21.54
N GLY A 35 -12.62 4.14 -20.60
CA GLY A 35 -13.36 3.75 -19.38
C GLY A 35 -12.55 3.01 -18.31
N ARG A 36 -11.27 2.68 -18.57
CA ARG A 36 -10.39 1.98 -17.62
C ARG A 36 -9.54 2.97 -16.83
N LYS A 37 -9.52 2.81 -15.51
CA LYS A 37 -8.62 3.55 -14.60
C LYS A 37 -7.23 2.94 -14.64
N LEU A 38 -6.24 3.77 -14.96
CA LEU A 38 -4.83 3.43 -15.05
C LEU A 38 -4.04 4.18 -13.99
N VAL A 39 -3.23 3.44 -13.25
CA VAL A 39 -2.34 3.94 -12.22
C VAL A 39 -0.89 3.88 -12.70
N LEU A 40 -0.10 4.89 -12.35
CA LEU A 40 1.33 4.91 -12.63
C LEU A 40 2.07 3.92 -11.71
N ARG A 41 2.88 3.03 -12.30
CA ARG A 41 3.66 2.02 -11.56
C ARG A 41 4.55 2.64 -10.47
N ALA A 42 5.17 3.79 -10.76
CA ALA A 42 5.99 4.51 -9.80
C ALA A 42 5.23 4.92 -8.52
N ARG A 43 3.94 5.31 -8.66
CA ARG A 43 3.08 5.66 -7.52
C ARG A 43 2.76 4.44 -6.67
N VAL A 44 2.48 3.30 -7.30
CA VAL A 44 2.24 2.03 -6.59
C VAL A 44 3.51 1.62 -5.82
N LYS A 45 4.68 1.66 -6.46
CA LYS A 45 5.97 1.38 -5.79
C LYS A 45 6.21 2.31 -4.59
N ARG A 46 5.95 3.61 -4.74
CA ARG A 46 6.07 4.59 -3.64
C ARG A 46 5.13 4.24 -2.48
N TYR A 47 3.90 3.85 -2.79
CA TYR A 47 2.95 3.39 -1.79
C TYR A 47 3.45 2.13 -1.06
N CYS A 48 3.95 1.12 -1.78
CA CYS A 48 4.54 -0.09 -1.19
C CYS A 48 5.67 0.25 -0.21
N ARG A 49 6.65 1.06 -0.65
CA ARG A 49 7.79 1.46 0.18
C ARG A 49 7.33 2.19 1.45
N LYS A 50 6.34 3.08 1.35
CA LYS A 50 5.78 3.78 2.51
C LYS A 50 5.13 2.82 3.50
N ARG A 51 4.36 1.84 3.01
CA ARG A 51 3.71 0.82 3.86
C ARG A 51 4.73 -0.11 4.52
N GLN A 52 5.73 -0.57 3.78
CA GLN A 52 6.82 -1.38 4.31
C GLN A 52 7.60 -0.64 5.39
N ARG A 53 7.91 0.65 5.20
CA ARG A 53 8.59 1.45 6.24
C ARG A 53 7.77 1.52 7.52
N LYS A 54 6.46 1.76 7.43
CA LYS A 54 5.58 1.78 8.60
C LYS A 54 5.50 0.41 9.28
N ALA A 55 5.38 -0.67 8.51
CA ALA A 55 5.36 -2.02 9.06
C ALA A 55 6.67 -2.35 9.79
N ARG A 56 7.82 -2.04 9.19
CA ARG A 56 9.14 -2.21 9.82
C ARG A 56 9.27 -1.38 11.10
N GLN A 57 8.76 -0.16 11.10
CA GLN A 57 8.78 0.69 12.30
C GLN A 57 7.92 0.09 13.42
N ALA A 58 6.68 -0.31 13.11
CA ALA A 58 5.81 -0.96 14.09
C ALA A 58 6.42 -2.27 14.63
N LEU A 59 7.02 -3.09 13.77
CA LEU A 59 7.72 -4.30 14.19
C LEU A 59 8.92 -4.00 15.10
N ARG A 60 9.68 -2.93 14.83
CA ARG A 60 10.76 -2.48 15.72
C ARG A 60 10.24 -2.00 17.06
N GLU A 61 9.13 -1.27 17.08
CA GLU A 61 8.48 -0.81 18.31
C GLU A 61 7.98 -2.01 19.14
N LEU A 62 7.30 -2.97 18.51
CA LEU A 62 6.89 -4.22 19.16
C LEU A 62 8.08 -5.00 19.71
N ALA A 63 9.18 -5.11 18.95
CA ALA A 63 10.39 -5.79 19.40
C ALA A 63 11.01 -5.10 20.61
N ARG A 64 11.06 -3.76 20.65
CA ARG A 64 11.55 -2.99 21.81
C ARG A 64 10.71 -3.24 23.05
N VAL A 65 9.38 -3.18 22.93
CA VAL A 65 8.47 -3.43 24.07
C VAL A 65 8.64 -4.87 24.58
N SER A 66 8.71 -5.84 23.66
CA SER A 66 8.89 -7.25 24.04
C SER A 66 10.26 -7.54 24.67
N GLN A 67 11.31 -6.78 24.34
CA GLN A 67 12.62 -6.91 24.96
C GLN A 67 12.67 -6.22 26.33
N GLY A 68 12.07 -5.03 26.49
CA GLY A 68 11.96 -4.36 27.78
C GLY A 68 11.13 -5.14 28.81
N ALA A 69 10.09 -5.86 28.35
CA ALA A 69 9.28 -6.72 29.20
C ALA A 69 9.98 -8.01 29.67
N LYS A 70 11.13 -8.38 29.08
CA LYS A 70 11.92 -9.56 29.47
C LYS A 70 13.01 -9.26 30.50
N THR A 71 13.25 -7.99 30.80
CA THR A 71 14.34 -7.51 31.67
C THR A 71 13.85 -6.92 33.00
N CYS A 72 12.59 -7.14 33.36
CA CYS A 72 12.03 -6.77 34.66
C CYS A 72 11.68 -8.03 35.46
#